data_AF-A0A929TTE3-F1
#
_entry.id   AF-A0A929TTE3-F1
#
_cell.length_a   1.000
_cell.length_b   1.000
_cell.length_c   1.000
_cell.angle_alpha   90.00
_cell.angle_beta   90.00
_cell.angle_gamma   90.00
#
_symmetry.space_group_name_H-M   'P 1'
#
loop_
_entity.id
_entity.type
_entity.pdbx_description
1 polymer ?
#
loop_
_entity_poly.entity_id
_entity_poly.type
_entity_poly.pdbx_seq_one_letter_code
_entity_poly.pdbx_strand_id
1 'polypeptide(L)'
;MNNFDILFDKIKQLDNAVTESNYSDYSKQAYDMLIAIHDLGISKDSVYNMFFEYYKSLEEGLSKEWFADMLDYICGWCNPEKYIWKDE
;
A
#
# COMPACT_ATOMS: atom_id res chain seq x y z
N MET A 1 15.70 -11.71 0.22
CA MET A 1 14.65 -10.70 0.01
C MET A 1 15.27 -9.34 0.16
N ASN A 2 14.97 -8.44 -0.77
CA ASN A 2 15.35 -7.03 -0.64
C ASN A 2 14.41 -6.37 0.41
N ASN A 3 14.75 -5.17 0.89
CA ASN A 3 13.95 -4.47 1.91
C ASN A 3 12.52 -4.18 1.43
N PHE A 4 12.32 -4.00 0.13
CA PHE A 4 11.02 -3.77 -0.46
C PHE A 4 10.12 -5.01 -0.40
N ASP A 5 10.63 -6.20 -0.74
CA ASP A 5 9.88 -7.46 -0.64
C ASP A 5 9.40 -7.68 0.81
N ILE A 6 10.24 -7.34 1.80
CA ILE A 6 9.90 -7.46 3.22
C ILE A 6 8.77 -6.52 3.61
N LEU A 7 8.83 -5.25 3.19
CA LEU A 7 7.78 -4.27 3.46
C LEU A 7 6.48 -4.64 2.75
N PHE A 8 6.57 -5.09 1.51
CA PHE A 8 5.42 -5.52 0.73
C PHE A 8 4.73 -6.74 1.37
N ASP A 9 5.49 -7.75 1.80
CA ASP A 9 4.92 -8.91 2.48
C ASP A 9 4.29 -8.56 3.84
N LYS A 10 4.81 -7.56 4.55
CA LYS A 10 4.16 -7.04 5.77
C LYS A 10 2.83 -6.36 5.45
N ILE A 11 2.74 -5.59 4.36
CA ILE A 11 1.47 -4.98 3.94
C ILE A 11 0.46 -6.07 3.58
N LYS A 12 0.87 -7.15 2.89
CA LYS A 12 -0.01 -8.31 2.65
C LYS A 12 -0.45 -8.99 3.94
N GLN A 13 0.40 -9.05 4.97
CA GLN A 13 -0.01 -9.60 6.26
C GLN A 13 -1.08 -8.74 6.95
N LEU A 14 -0.99 -7.41 6.84
CA LEU A 14 -2.02 -6.50 7.32
C LEU A 14 -3.33 -6.69 6.55
N ASP A 15 -3.26 -6.74 5.23
CA ASP A 15 -4.39 -7.00 4.33
C ASP A 15 -5.14 -8.29 4.69
N ASN A 16 -4.42 -9.40 4.86
CA ASN A 16 -5.02 -10.69 5.23
C ASN A 16 -5.66 -10.71 6.62
N ALA A 17 -5.29 -9.77 7.50
CA ALA A 17 -5.78 -9.68 8.87
C ALA A 17 -6.72 -8.47 9.09
N VAL A 18 -7.08 -7.77 8.02
CA VAL A 18 -7.90 -6.56 8.13
C VAL A 18 -9.34 -6.92 8.52
N THR A 19 -9.88 -6.09 9.39
CA THR A 19 -11.27 -6.11 9.85
C THR A 19 -11.75 -4.67 9.94
N GLU A 20 -13.06 -4.47 10.01
CA GLU A 20 -13.62 -3.11 10.19
C GLU A 20 -13.05 -2.41 11.43
N SER A 21 -12.79 -3.17 12.50
CA SER A 21 -12.29 -2.64 13.78
C SER A 21 -10.85 -2.14 13.74
N ASN A 22 -10.00 -2.74 12.90
CA ASN A 22 -8.58 -2.40 12.81
C ASN A 22 -8.21 -1.68 11.51
N TYR A 23 -9.20 -1.43 10.64
CA TYR A 23 -9.02 -0.83 9.31
C TYR A 23 -8.13 0.42 9.37
N SER A 24 -8.52 1.41 10.19
CA SER A 24 -7.79 2.68 10.28
C SER A 24 -6.37 2.52 10.83
N ASP A 25 -6.17 1.62 11.79
CA ASP A 25 -4.86 1.40 12.40
C ASP A 25 -3.92 0.69 11.42
N TYR A 26 -4.46 -0.25 10.64
CA TYR A 26 -3.71 -0.95 9.60
C TYR A 26 -3.41 -0.01 8.44
N SER A 27 -4.36 0.82 8.00
CA SER A 27 -4.11 1.82 6.94
C SER A 27 -2.99 2.77 7.32
N LYS A 28 -2.90 3.18 8.59
CA LYS A 28 -1.80 4.02 9.09
C LYS A 28 -0.46 3.29 9.04
N GLN A 29 -0.40 2.06 9.53
CA GLN A 29 0.82 1.25 9.50
C GLN A 29 1.30 1.00 8.06
N ALA A 30 0.39 0.68 7.16
CA ALA A 30 0.72 0.45 5.76
C ALA A 30 1.17 1.74 5.06
N TYR A 31 0.56 2.88 5.38
CA TYR A 31 1.02 4.19 4.92
C TYR A 31 2.47 4.49 5.36
N ASP A 32 2.81 4.24 6.62
CA ASP A 32 4.19 4.38 7.11
C ASP A 32 5.16 3.45 6.36
N MET A 33 4.72 2.24 6.00
CA MET A 33 5.50 1.33 5.16
C MET A 33 5.63 1.80 3.71
N LEU A 34 4.61 2.42 3.12
CA LEU A 34 4.70 3.02 1.79
C LEU A 34 5.70 4.17 1.75
N ILE A 35 5.78 5.00 2.80
CA ILE A 35 6.84 6.01 2.95
C ILE A 35 8.21 5.34 2.99
N ALA A 36 8.37 4.27 3.79
CA ALA A 36 9.63 3.54 3.83
C ALA A 36 10.00 2.92 2.47
N ILE A 37 9.02 2.45 1.69
CA ILE A 37 9.23 1.96 0.32
C ILE A 37 9.70 3.10 -0.60
N HIS A 38 9.07 4.28 -0.50
CA HIS A 38 9.50 5.46 -1.25
C HIS A 38 10.95 5.84 -0.92
N ASP A 39 11.34 5.83 0.35
CA ASP A 39 12.70 6.18 0.80
C ASP A 39 13.79 5.19 0.34
N LEU A 40 13.39 3.99 -0.15
CA LEU A 40 14.31 3.06 -0.84
C LEU A 40 14.65 3.51 -2.27
N GLY A 41 14.02 4.56 -2.81
CA GLY A 41 14.28 5.10 -4.14
C GLY A 41 13.67 4.27 -5.27
N ILE A 42 12.65 3.46 -4.98
CA ILE A 42 11.94 2.66 -5.98
C ILE A 42 10.94 3.56 -6.71
N SER A 43 10.88 3.43 -8.04
CA SER A 43 9.99 4.26 -8.84
C SER A 43 8.52 3.97 -8.53
N LYS A 44 7.70 5.01 -8.59
CA LYS A 44 6.23 4.93 -8.42
C LYS A 44 5.64 3.80 -9.27
N ASP A 45 6.01 3.73 -10.55
CA ASP A 45 5.50 2.72 -11.49
C ASP A 45 5.85 1.29 -11.07
N SER A 46 7.07 1.05 -10.58
CA SER A 46 7.47 -0.28 -10.10
C SER A 46 6.69 -0.70 -8.85
N VAL A 47 6.49 0.22 -7.91
CA VAL A 47 5.68 -0.03 -6.71
C VAL A 47 4.22 -0.27 -7.10
N TYR A 48 3.64 0.62 -7.89
CA TYR A 48 2.24 0.54 -8.32
C TYR A 48 1.95 -0.76 -9.05
N ASN A 49 2.76 -1.13 -10.03
CA ASN A 49 2.54 -2.37 -10.80
C ASN A 49 2.57 -3.60 -9.89
N MET A 50 3.50 -3.67 -8.94
CA MET A 50 3.56 -4.81 -8.03
C MET A 50 2.35 -4.88 -7.10
N PHE A 51 1.91 -3.75 -6.55
CA PHE A 51 0.71 -3.69 -5.70
C PHE A 51 -0.55 -4.03 -6.51
N PHE A 52 -0.63 -3.55 -7.75
CA PHE A 52 -1.78 -3.79 -8.62
C PHE A 52 -1.91 -5.26 -9.03
N GLU A 53 -0.79 -5.95 -9.28
CA GLU A 53 -0.83 -7.41 -9.52
C GLU A 53 -1.37 -8.18 -8.31
N TYR A 54 -0.95 -7.82 -7.09
CA TYR A 54 -1.50 -8.43 -5.89
C TYR A 54 -2.99 -8.10 -5.71
N TYR A 55 -3.39 -6.83 -5.87
CA TYR A 55 -4.79 -6.40 -5.81
C TYR A 55 -5.71 -7.20 -6.74
N LYS A 56 -5.28 -7.45 -7.99
CA LYS A 56 -6.05 -8.27 -8.94
C LYS A 56 -6.26 -9.71 -8.49
N SER A 57 -5.37 -10.24 -7.64
CA SER A 57 -5.47 -11.59 -7.11
C SER A 57 -6.41 -11.71 -5.90
N LEU A 58 -6.82 -10.58 -5.30
CA LEU A 58 -7.73 -10.57 -4.15
C LEU A 58 -9.18 -10.81 -4.58
N GLU A 59 -9.89 -11.59 -3.76
CA GLU A 59 -11.34 -11.75 -3.85
C GLU A 59 -12.05 -10.46 -3.43
N GLU A 60 -13.27 -10.24 -3.93
CA GLU A 60 -14.08 -9.08 -3.54
C GLU A 60 -14.38 -9.08 -2.03
N GLY A 61 -14.25 -7.92 -1.39
CA GLY A 61 -14.51 -7.74 0.03
C GLY A 61 -13.55 -6.75 0.68
N LEU A 62 -13.61 -6.70 2.01
CA LEU A 62 -12.92 -5.69 2.82
C LEU A 62 -11.41 -5.63 2.58
N SER A 63 -10.75 -6.77 2.42
CA SER A 63 -9.32 -6.83 2.11
C SER A 63 -9.00 -6.13 0.78
N LYS A 64 -9.76 -6.43 -0.27
CA LYS A 64 -9.58 -5.80 -1.57
C LYS A 64 -9.86 -4.29 -1.55
N GLU A 65 -10.89 -3.87 -0.83
CA GLU A 65 -11.21 -2.45 -0.60
C GLU A 65 -10.07 -1.76 0.16
N TRP A 66 -9.59 -2.35 1.26
CA TRP A 66 -8.48 -1.82 2.04
C TRP A 66 -7.18 -1.73 1.23
N PHE A 67 -6.92 -2.71 0.38
CA PHE A 67 -5.74 -2.70 -0.48
C PHE A 67 -5.86 -1.67 -1.62
N ALA A 68 -7.07 -1.36 -2.08
CA ALA A 68 -7.30 -0.27 -3.02
C ALA A 68 -6.88 1.09 -2.42
N ASP A 69 -7.11 1.33 -1.13
CA ASP A 69 -6.61 2.54 -0.46
C ASP A 69 -5.07 2.65 -0.53
N MET A 70 -4.35 1.51 -0.52
CA MET A 70 -2.90 1.51 -0.67
C MET A 70 -2.49 1.94 -2.08
N LEU A 71 -3.23 1.51 -3.09
CA LEU A 71 -3.04 1.96 -4.47
C LEU A 71 -3.34 3.45 -4.61
N ASP A 72 -4.37 3.96 -3.94
CA ASP A 72 -4.72 5.38 -3.92
C ASP A 72 -3.59 6.24 -3.33
N TYR A 73 -2.93 5.78 -2.26
CA TYR A 73 -1.74 6.46 -1.73
C TYR A 73 -0.57 6.47 -2.72
N ILE A 74 -0.35 5.39 -3.46
CA ILE A 74 0.74 5.29 -4.44
C ILE A 74 0.47 6.17 -5.66
N CYS A 75 -0.75 6.16 -6.20
CA CYS A 75 -1.10 6.91 -7.41
C CYS A 75 -1.46 8.39 -7.13
N GLY A 76 -1.56 8.77 -5.85
CA GLY A 76 -1.91 10.14 -5.44
C GLY A 76 -3.41 10.43 -5.48
N TRP A 77 -4.27 9.40 -5.55
CA TRP A 77 -5.72 9.56 -5.43
C TRP A 77 -6.15 9.68 -3.96
N CYS A 78 -5.51 10.59 -3.21
CA CYS A 78 -5.78 10.80 -1.79
C CYS A 78 -5.69 12.30 -1.42
N ASN A 79 -5.74 12.63 -0.13
CA ASN A 79 -5.51 14.01 0.30
C ASN A 79 -4.08 14.45 -0.06
N PRO A 80 -3.87 15.64 -0.67
CA PRO A 80 -2.54 16.17 -0.98
C PRO A 80 -1.52 16.14 0.16
N GLU A 81 -1.96 16.28 1.42
CA GLU A 81 -1.09 16.17 2.60
C GLU A 81 -0.47 14.78 2.77
N LYS A 82 -1.09 13.75 2.17
CA LYS A 82 -0.63 12.35 2.21
C LYS A 82 0.15 11.92 0.97
N TYR A 83 0.39 12.80 0.00
CA TYR A 83 1.14 12.44 -1.20
C TYR A 83 2.56 11.98 -0.85
N ILE A 84 2.86 10.73 -1.18
CA ILE A 84 4.17 10.11 -0.97
C ILE A 84 5.05 10.41 -2.18
N TRP A 85 4.65 9.93 -3.35
CA TRP A 85 5.30 10.28 -4.62
C TRP A 85 4.71 11.59 -5.14
N LYS A 86 5.29 12.71 -4.71
CA LYS A 86 5.01 14.01 -5.31
C LYS A 86 5.62 13.96 -6.71
N ASP A 87 4.80 14.13 -7.75
CA ASP A 87 5.33 14.33 -9.09
C ASP A 87 6.29 15.53 -9.02
N GLU A 88 7.57 15.29 -9.37
CA GLU A 88 8.61 16.33 -9.41
C GLU A 88 8.26 17.46 -10.39
#